data_AF-A0A5J5KZ13-F1
#
_entry.id   AF-A0A5J5KZ13-F1
#
_cell.length_a   1.000
_cell.length_b   1.000
_cell.length_c   1.000
_cell.angle_alpha   90.00
_cell.angle_beta   90.00
_cell.angle_gamma   90.00
#
_symmetry.space_group_name_H-M   'P 1'
#
loop_
_entity.id
_entity.type
_entity.pdbx_description
1 polymer ?
#
loop_
_entity_poly.entity_id
_entity_poly.type
_entity_poly.pdbx_seq_one_letter_code
_entity_poly.pdbx_strand_id
1 'polypeptide(L)'
;MIVFYYGRTALKVGALDLQISVAKLDQKAKLLLVSVGGGAAVFVAIMAITSLSGMDFILAVSISLLVFAVTGTLTALKVRIFNYSDKIEVRLNSVFRKSIHKSEVLSLDVGPCTGHAEGYGYRIMGKGGRGFLVGGRTVEIRAKNHVLIASADDPRGVIVKIGIFDETISDKL
;
A
#
# COMPACT_ATOMS: atom_id res chain seq x y z
N MET A 1 25.54 -14.43 2.19
CA MET A 1 24.58 -15.29 2.91
C MET A 1 23.70 -14.40 3.76
N ILE A 2 22.39 -14.42 3.50
CA ILE A 2 21.40 -13.51 4.06
C ILE A 2 21.15 -13.89 5.53
N VAL A 3 21.29 -12.93 6.44
CA VAL A 3 20.82 -13.05 7.83
C VAL A 3 19.75 -11.99 8.04
N PHE A 4 18.52 -12.46 8.24
CA PHE A 4 17.35 -11.64 8.53
C PHE A 4 17.42 -11.13 9.97
N TYR A 5 17.43 -9.80 10.16
CA TYR A 5 17.11 -9.21 11.45
C TYR A 5 15.60 -9.02 11.57
N TYR A 6 14.93 -10.01 12.16
CA TYR A 6 13.55 -9.92 12.63
C TYR A 6 13.55 -9.36 14.07
N GLY A 7 13.79 -8.05 14.17
CA GLY A 7 13.73 -7.33 15.44
C GLY A 7 12.28 -6.97 15.79
N ARG A 8 11.61 -7.88 16.50
CA ARG A 8 10.33 -7.63 17.18
C ARG A 8 10.60 -6.92 18.50
N THR A 9 10.95 -5.65 18.44
CA THR A 9 10.95 -4.75 19.61
C THR A 9 10.15 -3.53 19.25
N ALA A 10 8.99 -3.44 19.89
CA ALA A 10 8.20 -2.23 19.99
C ALA A 10 9.03 -1.20 20.77
N LEU A 11 9.92 -0.50 20.08
CA LEU A 11 10.41 0.80 20.54
C LEU A 11 9.25 1.79 20.33
N LYS A 12 8.38 1.87 21.35
CA LYS A 12 7.65 3.09 21.69
C LYS A 12 8.70 4.15 22.06
N VAL A 13 9.35 4.73 21.05
CA VAL A 13 10.19 5.91 21.19
C VAL A 13 9.52 6.99 20.36
N GLY A 14 8.91 7.98 21.02
CA GLY A 14 8.48 9.22 20.39
C GLY A 14 7.32 9.09 19.38
N ALA A 15 6.16 8.59 19.81
CA ALA A 15 4.91 8.68 19.07
C ALA A 15 4.35 10.13 19.07
N LEU A 16 5.12 11.08 18.54
CA LEU A 16 4.63 12.40 18.13
C LEU A 16 4.66 12.41 16.59
N ASP A 17 3.50 12.10 16.01
CA ASP A 17 3.09 12.43 14.64
C ASP A 17 3.93 11.92 13.45
N LEU A 18 4.62 10.80 13.60
CA LEU A 18 5.50 10.27 12.56
C LEU A 18 4.73 9.59 11.41
N GLN A 19 3.55 9.02 11.68
CA GLN A 19 2.67 8.44 10.67
C GLN A 19 1.59 9.45 10.29
N ILE A 20 1.67 10.01 9.09
CA ILE A 20 0.86 11.16 8.70
C ILE A 20 -0.36 10.80 7.85
N SER A 21 -0.41 9.61 7.24
CA SER A 21 -1.56 9.13 6.48
C SER A 21 -1.63 7.60 6.43
N VAL A 22 -2.87 7.09 6.38
CA VAL A 22 -3.19 5.67 6.16
C VAL A 22 -4.31 5.54 5.13
N ALA A 23 -3.94 5.20 3.90
CA ALA A 23 -4.92 4.79 2.91
C ALA A 23 -5.22 3.29 3.02
N LYS A 24 -6.49 2.93 2.90
CA LYS A 24 -6.97 1.54 2.87
C LYS A 24 -7.58 1.26 1.51
N LEU A 25 -7.66 -0.03 1.15
CA LEU A 25 -8.39 -0.45 -0.03
C LEU A 25 -9.81 0.10 -0.02
N ASP A 26 -10.24 0.66 -1.14
CA ASP A 26 -11.60 1.18 -1.31
C ASP A 26 -12.66 0.08 -1.03
N GLN A 27 -13.81 0.48 -0.48
CA GLN A 27 -14.84 -0.46 -0.07
C GLN A 27 -15.47 -1.19 -1.26
N LYS A 28 -15.62 -0.51 -2.41
CA LYS A 28 -16.13 -1.16 -3.64
C LYS A 28 -15.14 -2.20 -4.15
N ALA A 29 -13.85 -1.86 -4.13
CA ALA A 29 -12.81 -2.78 -4.52
C ALA A 29 -12.69 -3.99 -3.58
N LYS A 30 -12.83 -3.75 -2.27
CA LYS A 30 -12.90 -4.80 -1.27
C LYS A 30 -14.09 -5.72 -1.52
N LEU A 31 -15.26 -5.16 -1.79
CA LEU A 31 -16.46 -5.93 -2.09
C LEU A 31 -16.28 -6.79 -3.34
N LEU A 32 -15.71 -6.23 -4.41
CA LEU A 32 -15.44 -6.95 -5.66
C LEU A 32 -14.46 -8.11 -5.46
N LEU A 33 -13.37 -7.90 -4.71
CA LEU A 33 -12.42 -8.98 -4.39
C LEU A 33 -13.07 -10.10 -3.58
N VAL A 34 -13.86 -9.73 -2.56
CA VAL A 34 -14.56 -10.72 -1.72
C VAL A 34 -15.64 -11.45 -2.52
N SER A 35 -16.38 -10.78 -3.40
CA SER A 35 -17.43 -11.44 -4.18
C SER A 35 -16.86 -12.41 -5.21
N VAL A 36 -15.82 -12.01 -5.95
CA VAL A 36 -15.18 -12.86 -6.97
C VAL A 36 -14.41 -14.01 -6.31
N GLY A 37 -13.53 -13.68 -5.35
CA GLY A 37 -12.71 -14.69 -4.67
C GLY A 37 -13.55 -15.63 -3.81
N GLY A 38 -14.49 -15.08 -3.04
CA GLY A 38 -15.41 -15.87 -2.22
C GLY A 38 -16.36 -16.72 -3.06
N GLY A 39 -16.92 -16.16 -4.14
CA GLY A 39 -17.76 -16.91 -5.08
C GLY A 39 -17.03 -18.09 -5.72
N ALA A 40 -15.80 -17.87 -6.20
CA ALA A 40 -14.97 -18.93 -6.77
C ALA A 40 -14.65 -20.03 -5.73
N ALA A 41 -14.27 -19.66 -4.51
CA ALA A 41 -13.96 -20.63 -3.46
C ALA A 41 -15.20 -21.44 -3.03
N VAL A 42 -16.36 -20.80 -2.90
CA VAL A 42 -17.62 -21.49 -2.59
C VAL A 42 -18.01 -22.44 -3.72
N PHE A 43 -17.87 -22.01 -4.97
CA PHE A 43 -18.16 -22.86 -6.14
C PHE A 43 -17.28 -24.11 -6.16
N VAL A 44 -15.97 -23.97 -5.95
CA VAL A 44 -15.02 -25.10 -5.87
C VAL A 44 -15.39 -26.05 -4.72
N ALA A 45 -15.76 -25.51 -3.55
CA ALA A 45 -16.18 -26.33 -2.42
C ALA A 45 -17.46 -27.13 -2.70
N ILE A 46 -18.47 -26.51 -3.34
CA ILE A 46 -19.71 -27.19 -3.72
C ILE A 46 -19.43 -28.33 -4.71
N MET A 47 -18.64 -28.05 -5.76
CA MET A 47 -18.28 -29.06 -6.76
C MET A 47 -17.48 -30.21 -6.14
N ALA A 48 -16.64 -29.92 -5.14
CA ALA A 48 -15.89 -30.94 -4.43
C ALA A 48 -16.79 -31.88 -3.62
N ILE A 49 -17.82 -31.33 -2.98
CA ILE A 49 -18.78 -32.12 -2.20
C ILE A 49 -19.62 -33.02 -3.11
N THR A 50 -19.99 -32.56 -4.32
CA THR A 50 -20.91 -33.29 -5.20
C THR A 50 -20.25 -34.33 -6.11
N SER A 51 -18.94 -34.21 -6.38
CA SER A 51 -18.35 -34.91 -7.53
C SER A 51 -16.96 -35.51 -7.30
N LEU A 52 -16.30 -35.25 -6.17
CA LEU A 52 -14.89 -35.63 -5.97
C LEU A 52 -14.73 -36.72 -4.90
N SER A 53 -14.01 -37.79 -5.24
CA SER A 53 -13.65 -38.86 -4.30
C SER A 53 -12.26 -38.65 -3.70
N GLY A 54 -12.14 -38.81 -2.38
CA GLY A 54 -10.86 -38.95 -1.67
C GLY A 54 -9.86 -37.81 -1.85
N MET A 55 -8.89 -37.99 -2.76
CA MET A 55 -7.76 -37.07 -2.95
C MET A 55 -8.18 -35.74 -3.59
N ASP A 56 -9.15 -35.75 -4.50
CA ASP A 56 -9.60 -34.54 -5.19
C ASP A 56 -10.39 -33.61 -4.26
N PHE A 57 -11.07 -34.16 -3.25
CA PHE A 57 -11.74 -33.39 -2.22
C PHE A 57 -10.73 -32.61 -1.36
N ILE A 58 -9.64 -33.27 -0.93
CA ILE A 58 -8.58 -32.62 -0.14
C ILE A 58 -7.94 -31.49 -0.94
N LEU A 59 -7.66 -31.73 -2.23
CA LEU A 59 -7.12 -30.72 -3.13
C LEU A 59 -8.06 -29.51 -3.26
N ALA A 60 -9.35 -29.76 -3.50
CA ALA A 60 -10.34 -28.70 -3.68
C ALA A 60 -10.55 -27.85 -2.41
N VAL A 61 -10.59 -28.48 -1.23
CA VAL A 61 -10.62 -27.75 0.05
C VAL A 61 -9.36 -26.91 0.22
N SER A 62 -8.18 -27.47 -0.08
CA SER A 62 -6.91 -26.76 0.04
C SER A 62 -6.84 -25.54 -0.88
N ILE A 63 -7.29 -25.68 -2.13
CA ILE A 63 -7.38 -24.57 -3.10
C ILE A 63 -8.37 -23.50 -2.59
N SER A 64 -9.54 -23.91 -2.11
CA SER A 64 -10.54 -22.97 -1.59
C SER A 64 -9.99 -22.15 -0.41
N LEU A 65 -9.30 -22.82 0.51
CA LEU A 65 -8.64 -22.18 1.66
C LEU A 65 -7.53 -21.21 1.21
N LEU A 66 -6.76 -21.59 0.19
CA LEU A 66 -5.74 -20.72 -0.40
C LEU A 66 -6.38 -19.48 -1.05
N VAL A 67 -7.47 -19.63 -1.81
CA VAL A 67 -8.19 -18.50 -2.42
C VAL A 67 -8.72 -17.55 -1.35
N PHE A 68 -9.29 -18.07 -0.25
CA PHE A 68 -9.71 -17.25 0.88
C PHE A 68 -8.54 -16.51 1.53
N ALA A 69 -7.41 -17.18 1.76
CA ALA A 69 -6.22 -16.56 2.33
C ALA A 69 -5.67 -15.44 1.43
N VAL A 70 -5.55 -15.69 0.12
CA VAL A 70 -5.10 -14.69 -0.86
C VAL A 70 -6.08 -13.52 -0.92
N THR A 71 -7.39 -13.77 -1.00
CA THR A 71 -8.42 -12.73 -1.00
C THR A 71 -8.35 -11.90 0.28
N GLY A 72 -8.22 -12.55 1.44
CA GLY A 72 -8.08 -11.89 2.74
C GLY A 72 -6.85 -10.98 2.80
N THR A 73 -5.69 -11.45 2.34
CA THR A 73 -4.47 -10.63 2.31
C THR A 73 -4.57 -9.42 1.38
N LEU A 74 -5.21 -9.58 0.20
CA LEU A 74 -5.44 -8.47 -0.74
C LEU A 74 -6.42 -7.42 -0.16
N THR A 75 -7.47 -7.85 0.53
CA THR A 75 -8.41 -6.91 1.17
C THR A 75 -7.81 -6.17 2.37
N ALA A 76 -6.72 -6.69 2.94
CA ALA A 76 -5.98 -6.07 4.04
C ALA A 76 -4.90 -5.07 3.57
N LEU A 77 -4.80 -4.78 2.27
CA LEU A 77 -3.85 -3.81 1.73
C LEU A 77 -4.07 -2.41 2.32
N LYS A 78 -2.98 -1.85 2.84
CA LYS A 78 -2.92 -0.51 3.43
C LYS A 78 -1.63 0.17 3.00
N VAL A 79 -1.74 1.41 2.58
CA VAL A 79 -0.58 2.29 2.35
C VAL A 79 -0.45 3.21 3.54
N ARG A 80 0.76 3.29 4.09
CA ARG A 80 1.08 4.19 5.20
C ARG A 80 2.23 5.09 4.78
N ILE A 81 2.08 6.37 5.07
CA ILE A 81 3.10 7.38 4.82
C ILE A 81 3.64 7.84 6.16
N PHE A 82 4.96 7.79 6.29
CA PHE A 82 5.71 8.21 7.46
C PHE A 82 6.60 9.40 7.09
N ASN A 83 6.60 10.40 7.94
CA ASN A 83 7.44 11.58 7.81
C ASN A 83 8.48 11.55 8.94
N TYR A 84 9.72 11.23 8.61
CA TYR A 84 10.85 11.34 9.53
C TYR A 84 11.51 12.73 9.36
N SER A 85 12.45 13.07 10.24
CA SER A 85 13.18 14.35 10.15
C SER A 85 13.93 14.49 8.82
N ASP A 86 14.61 13.43 8.36
CA ASP A 86 15.52 13.43 7.20
C ASP A 86 14.96 12.75 5.94
N LYS A 87 13.88 11.98 6.07
CA LYS A 87 13.32 11.15 5.00
C LYS A 87 11.81 10.98 5.08
N ILE A 88 11.23 10.65 3.94
CA ILE A 88 9.83 10.22 3.81
C ILE A 88 9.85 8.72 3.54
N GLU A 89 9.02 7.96 4.24
CA GLU A 89 8.89 6.52 4.01
C GLU A 89 7.46 6.15 3.68
N VAL A 90 7.27 5.43 2.57
CA VAL A 90 5.98 4.87 2.18
C VAL A 90 6.05 3.36 2.32
N ARG A 91 5.04 2.79 2.99
CA ARG A 91 4.89 1.34 3.18
C ARG A 91 3.57 0.87 2.60
N LEU A 92 3.62 -0.25 1.88
CA LEU A 92 2.45 -1.06 1.56
C LEU A 92 2.46 -2.28 2.48
N ASN A 93 1.51 -2.31 3.41
CA ASN A 93 1.50 -3.25 4.53
C ASN A 93 2.86 -3.27 5.26
N SER A 94 3.32 -4.45 5.68
CA SER A 94 4.64 -4.67 6.28
C SER A 94 5.68 -5.21 5.30
N VAL A 95 5.30 -5.40 4.02
CA VAL A 95 6.09 -6.16 3.05
C VAL A 95 6.91 -5.25 2.15
N PHE A 96 6.30 -4.23 1.56
CA PHE A 96 6.99 -3.32 0.66
C PHE A 96 7.21 -1.97 1.33
N ARG A 97 8.44 -1.46 1.26
CA ARG A 97 8.82 -0.15 1.80
C ARG A 97 9.69 0.60 0.80
N LYS A 98 9.54 1.92 0.75
CA LYS A 98 10.43 2.81 0.00
C LYS A 98 10.64 4.08 0.82
N SER A 99 11.91 4.42 1.03
CA SER A 99 12.32 5.68 1.64
C SER A 99 12.91 6.61 0.58
N ILE A 100 12.64 7.90 0.72
CA ILE A 100 13.18 9.00 -0.08
C ILE A 100 13.75 10.02 0.91
N HIS A 101 15.01 10.42 0.73
CA HIS A 101 15.58 11.49 1.54
C HIS A 101 14.93 12.83 1.17
N LYS A 102 14.65 13.67 2.16
CA LYS A 102 14.01 14.97 1.90
C LYS A 102 14.86 15.87 1.01
N SER A 103 16.18 15.76 1.07
CA SER A 103 17.13 16.46 0.18
C SER A 103 17.07 16.03 -1.29
N GLU A 104 16.42 14.90 -1.58
CA GLU A 104 16.17 14.41 -2.94
C GLU A 104 14.79 14.81 -3.47
N VAL A 105 13.89 15.27 -2.60
CA VAL A 105 12.53 15.67 -2.97
C VAL A 105 12.59 17.01 -3.70
N LEU A 106 12.03 17.04 -4.89
CA LEU A 106 11.92 18.22 -5.76
C LEU A 106 10.54 18.87 -5.63
N SER A 107 9.48 18.07 -5.58
CA SER A 107 8.11 18.57 -5.38
C SER A 107 7.21 17.53 -4.71
N LEU A 108 6.13 18.01 -4.12
CA LEU A 108 5.06 17.24 -3.51
C LEU A 108 3.73 17.78 -4.04
N ASP A 109 3.00 16.94 -4.77
CA ASP A 109 1.79 17.35 -5.46
C ASP A 109 0.65 16.37 -5.17
N VAL A 110 -0.60 16.83 -5.33
CA VAL A 110 -1.74 15.92 -5.30
C VAL A 110 -1.65 15.06 -6.56
N GLY A 111 -1.47 13.75 -6.37
CA GLY A 111 -1.35 12.81 -7.46
C GLY A 111 -2.71 12.45 -8.08
N PRO A 112 -2.71 11.69 -9.18
CA PRO A 112 -3.95 11.26 -9.83
C PRO A 112 -4.79 10.39 -8.89
N CYS A 113 -6.12 10.47 -9.00
CA CYS A 113 -6.96 9.47 -8.37
C CYS A 113 -6.78 8.14 -9.10
N THR A 114 -6.51 7.08 -8.34
CA THR A 114 -6.30 5.73 -8.85
C THR A 114 -7.48 4.83 -8.50
N GLY A 115 -7.73 3.80 -9.30
CA GLY A 115 -8.83 2.87 -9.11
C GLY A 115 -8.53 1.52 -9.73
N HIS A 116 -9.59 0.85 -10.19
CA HIS A 116 -9.48 -0.50 -10.75
C HIS A 116 -8.60 -0.58 -12.00
N ALA A 117 -8.61 0.46 -12.84
CA ALA A 117 -7.87 0.48 -14.10
C ALA A 117 -6.35 0.55 -13.90
N GLU A 118 -5.89 1.31 -12.91
CA GLU A 118 -4.48 1.46 -12.55
C GLU A 118 -3.99 0.29 -11.67
N GLY A 119 -4.94 -0.41 -11.06
CA GLY A 119 -4.72 -1.58 -10.22
C GLY A 119 -4.24 -1.24 -8.80
N TYR A 120 -4.15 -2.28 -7.97
CA TYR A 120 -3.76 -2.17 -6.57
C TYR A 120 -2.37 -2.76 -6.31
N GLY A 121 -1.76 -2.36 -5.20
CA GLY A 121 -0.50 -2.89 -4.70
C GLY A 121 0.72 -2.05 -5.07
N TYR A 122 1.89 -2.70 -5.03
CA TYR A 122 3.15 -2.09 -5.43
C TYR A 122 3.30 -2.18 -6.96
N ARG A 123 3.61 -1.06 -7.59
CA ARG A 123 3.74 -0.94 -9.06
C ARG A 123 5.07 -0.30 -9.42
N ILE A 124 5.68 -0.81 -10.49
CA ILE A 124 6.83 -0.17 -11.13
C ILE A 124 6.26 0.62 -12.30
N MET A 125 6.57 1.91 -12.35
CA MET A 125 6.15 2.83 -13.40
C MET A 125 7.37 3.16 -14.28
N GLY A 126 7.11 3.66 -15.49
CA GLY A 126 8.18 4.07 -16.40
C GLY A 126 9.14 5.08 -15.77
N LYS A 127 10.38 5.15 -16.28
CA LYS A 127 11.42 6.09 -15.81
C LYS A 127 11.76 5.95 -14.30
N GLY A 128 11.74 4.72 -13.78
CA GLY A 128 12.10 4.43 -12.39
C GLY A 128 11.03 4.79 -11.36
N GLY A 129 9.83 5.19 -11.82
CA GLY A 129 8.73 5.54 -10.94
C GLY A 129 8.18 4.33 -10.16
N ARG A 130 7.55 4.58 -9.02
CA ARG A 130 6.96 3.54 -8.17
C ARG A 130 5.58 3.97 -7.68
N GLY A 131 4.63 3.04 -7.66
CA GLY A 131 3.28 3.24 -7.16
C GLY A 131 3.02 2.37 -5.93
N PHE A 132 2.45 2.96 -4.88
CA PHE A 132 1.94 2.28 -3.69
C PHE A 132 0.44 2.56 -3.63
N LEU A 133 -0.36 1.71 -4.27
CA LEU A 133 -1.75 2.02 -4.61
C LEU A 133 -2.73 1.11 -3.85
N VAL A 134 -3.73 1.72 -3.24
CA VAL A 134 -4.93 1.04 -2.70
C VAL A 134 -6.23 1.62 -3.29
N GLY A 135 -6.09 2.42 -4.36
CA GLY A 135 -7.17 3.19 -4.96
C GLY A 135 -7.45 4.49 -4.19
N GLY A 136 -8.30 5.32 -4.78
CA GLY A 136 -8.65 6.64 -4.28
C GLY A 136 -7.59 7.69 -4.57
N ARG A 137 -7.54 8.70 -3.70
CA ARG A 137 -6.65 9.85 -3.86
C ARG A 137 -5.20 9.46 -3.58
N THR A 138 -4.26 10.15 -4.23
CA THR A 138 -2.83 9.86 -4.08
C THR A 138 -2.04 11.14 -3.88
N VAL A 139 -0.82 11.00 -3.38
CA VAL A 139 0.22 12.03 -3.38
C VAL A 139 1.31 11.61 -4.36
N GLU A 140 1.78 12.55 -5.17
CA GLU A 140 2.96 12.42 -6.01
C GLU A 140 4.15 13.05 -5.29
N ILE A 141 5.21 12.27 -5.10
CA ILE A 141 6.49 12.72 -4.55
C ILE A 141 7.50 12.63 -5.68
N ARG A 142 7.89 13.78 -6.22
CA ARG A 142 8.90 13.85 -7.26
C ARG A 142 10.27 13.98 -6.62
N ALA A 143 11.14 13.01 -6.86
CA ALA A 143 12.54 13.05 -6.43
C ALA A 143 13.47 13.22 -7.64
N LYS A 144 14.74 13.57 -7.39
CA LYS A 144 15.77 13.83 -8.43
C LYS A 144 15.77 12.81 -9.58
N ASN A 145 15.66 11.52 -9.25
CA ASN A 145 15.84 10.43 -10.23
C ASN A 145 14.60 9.54 -10.40
N HIS A 146 13.50 9.81 -9.70
CA HIS A 146 12.32 8.95 -9.75
C HIS A 146 11.07 9.66 -9.20
N VAL A 147 9.91 9.13 -9.56
CA VAL A 147 8.61 9.59 -9.04
C VAL A 147 8.01 8.50 -8.16
N LEU A 148 7.45 8.88 -7.02
CA LEU A 148 6.73 7.98 -6.13
C LEU A 148 5.28 8.44 -6.01
N ILE A 149 4.35 7.58 -6.38
CA ILE A 149 2.92 7.82 -6.19
C ILE A 149 2.43 6.93 -5.06
N ALA A 150 1.79 7.51 -4.06
CA ALA A 150 1.28 6.78 -2.91
C ALA A 150 -0.17 7.15 -2.62
N SER A 151 -1.03 6.15 -2.42
CA SER A 151 -2.40 6.40 -1.93
C SER A 151 -2.37 7.06 -0.55
N ALA A 152 -3.17 8.11 -0.40
CA ALA A 152 -3.32 8.89 0.81
C ALA A 152 -4.82 9.24 1.00
N ASP A 153 -5.29 9.18 2.25
CA ASP A 153 -6.67 9.56 2.60
C ASP A 153 -6.90 11.07 2.43
N ASP A 154 -5.93 11.88 2.88
CA ASP A 154 -5.86 13.32 2.69
C ASP A 154 -4.50 13.71 2.08
N PRO A 155 -4.37 13.72 0.73
CA PRO A 155 -3.11 14.10 0.08
C PRO A 155 -2.66 15.52 0.42
N ARG A 156 -3.60 16.46 0.61
CA ARG A 156 -3.25 17.86 0.92
C ARG A 156 -2.67 17.97 2.33
N GLY A 157 -3.31 17.34 3.32
CA GLY A 157 -2.77 17.27 4.67
C GLY A 157 -1.41 16.57 4.72
N VAL A 158 -1.21 15.53 3.91
CA VAL A 158 0.11 14.88 3.77
C VAL A 158 1.16 15.86 3.23
N ILE A 159 0.85 16.60 2.16
CA ILE A 159 1.78 17.58 1.57
C ILE A 159 2.14 18.66 2.60
N VAL A 160 1.17 19.18 3.35
CA VAL A 160 1.42 20.19 4.40
C VAL A 160 2.29 19.64 5.52
N LYS A 161 2.03 18.40 5.97
CA LYS A 161 2.80 17.76 7.06
C LYS A 161 4.21 17.34 6.64
N ILE A 162 4.39 16.90 5.39
CA ILE A 162 5.72 16.63 4.82
C ILE A 162 6.44 17.95 4.54
N GLY A 163 5.65 18.95 4.12
CA GLY A 163 6.02 20.29 3.73
C GLY A 163 7.28 20.73 4.44
N ILE A 164 8.35 20.76 3.65
CA ILE A 164 9.59 21.42 3.98
C ILE A 164 9.18 22.88 4.15
N PHE A 165 8.96 23.34 5.39
CA PHE A 165 8.83 24.76 5.66
C PHE A 165 10.15 25.37 5.20
N ASP A 166 10.11 25.97 4.02
CA ASP A 166 11.12 26.90 3.59
C ASP A 166 10.89 28.17 4.43
N GLU A 167 11.47 28.20 5.63
CA GLU A 167 11.56 29.42 6.44
C GLU A 167 12.39 30.52 5.74
N THR A 168 12.90 30.29 4.54
CA THR A 168 13.74 31.26 3.81
C THR A 168 12.96 32.27 2.95
N ILE A 169 11.62 32.25 2.95
CA ILE A 169 10.79 33.27 2.27
C ILE A 169 9.90 34.03 3.27
N SER A 170 10.50 34.60 4.32
CA SER A 170 9.83 35.62 5.15
C SER A 170 10.75 36.76 5.58
N ASP A 171 11.93 36.91 4.96
CA ASP A 171 12.88 38.02 5.22
C ASP A 171 13.15 38.90 3.98
N LYS A 172 12.31 38.78 2.93
CA LYS A 172 12.44 39.60 1.69
C LYS A 172 11.12 40.16 1.15
N LEU A 173 10.16 40.45 2.02
CA LEU A 173 9.01 41.30 1.69
C LEU A 173 8.86 42.43 2.70
#